data_AF-A0A2K3J1S7-F1
#
_entry.id   AF-A0A2K3J1S7-F1
#
_cell.length_a   1.000
_cell.length_b   1.000
_cell.length_c   1.000
_cell.angle_alpha   90.00
_cell.angle_beta   90.00
_cell.angle_gamma   90.00
#
_symmetry.space_group_name_H-M   'P 1'
#
loop_
_entity.id
_entity.type
_entity.pdbx_description
1 polymer ?
#
loop_
_entity_poly.entity_id
_entity_poly.type
_entity_poly.pdbx_seq_one_letter_code
_entity_poly.pdbx_strand_id
1 'polypeptide(L)'
;MLKIKKKCPECKSKAVKLYQNKSFDRRRRWIPTAWTCTKCGYTYNVAVDTLMYKIGNEPYDESFNKKCPKCTLGLVRLYRHINPKKGKQKWVSMGWYCNRCKYVWMDKKIENYED
;
A
#
# COMPACT_ATOMS: atom_id res chain seq x y z
N MET A 1 -21.71 2.24 -16.70
CA MET A 1 -20.83 2.75 -15.63
C MET A 1 -19.47 2.06 -15.68
N LEU A 2 -18.43 2.79 -16.05
CA LEU A 2 -17.05 2.29 -16.11
C LEU A 2 -16.54 1.96 -14.70
N LYS A 3 -16.74 0.71 -14.27
CA LYS A 3 -16.03 0.14 -13.12
C LYS A 3 -14.54 0.32 -13.39
N ILE A 4 -13.85 1.25 -12.72
CA ILE A 4 -12.40 1.35 -12.85
C ILE A 4 -11.78 0.08 -12.22
N LYS A 5 -11.68 -0.94 -13.07
CA LYS A 5 -11.21 -2.29 -12.75
C LYS A 5 -9.72 -2.20 -12.47
N LYS A 6 -9.32 -2.19 -11.19
CA LYS A 6 -8.07 -2.79 -10.64
C LYS A 6 -6.81 -2.68 -11.53
N LYS A 7 -6.65 -1.58 -12.26
CA LYS A 7 -5.58 -1.35 -13.24
C LYS A 7 -4.82 -0.11 -12.84
N CYS A 8 -3.50 -0.19 -12.98
CA CYS A 8 -2.60 0.92 -12.78
C CYS A 8 -2.93 2.04 -13.78
N PRO A 9 -3.08 3.29 -13.32
CA PRO A 9 -3.36 4.41 -14.22
C PRO A 9 -2.23 4.67 -15.21
N GLU A 10 -0.97 4.43 -14.81
CA GLU A 10 0.24 4.59 -15.65
C GLU A 10 0.36 3.51 -16.73
N CYS A 11 0.52 2.24 -16.34
CA CYS A 11 0.90 1.17 -17.27
C CYS A 11 -0.22 0.16 -17.58
N LYS A 12 -1.44 0.43 -17.10
CA LYS A 12 -2.66 -0.41 -17.27
C LYS A 12 -2.55 -1.85 -16.75
N SER A 13 -1.43 -2.21 -16.12
CA SER A 13 -1.19 -3.51 -15.49
C SER A 13 -1.99 -3.66 -14.21
N LYS A 14 -1.99 -4.85 -13.61
CA LYS A 14 -2.73 -5.13 -12.37
C LYS A 14 -2.26 -4.20 -11.23
N ALA A 15 -3.24 -3.69 -10.48
CA ALA A 15 -3.01 -3.01 -9.21
C ALA A 15 -3.69 -3.76 -8.07
N VAL A 16 -3.07 -3.72 -6.89
CA VAL A 16 -3.56 -4.39 -5.67
C VAL A 16 -3.75 -3.38 -4.55
N LYS A 17 -4.75 -3.62 -3.70
CA LYS A 17 -5.00 -2.80 -2.52
C LYS A 17 -3.96 -3.08 -1.45
N LEU A 18 -3.55 -2.01 -0.79
CA LEU A 18 -2.78 -2.02 0.44
C LEU A 18 -3.69 -1.58 1.59
N TYR A 19 -3.55 -2.27 2.71
CA TYR A 19 -4.43 -2.12 3.87
C TYR A 19 -3.64 -1.74 5.09
N GLN A 20 -4.22 -0.87 5.89
CA GLN A 20 -3.77 -0.59 7.25
C GLN A 20 -4.56 -1.48 8.23
N ASN A 21 -3.87 -2.07 9.21
CA ASN A 21 -4.53 -2.70 10.35
C ASN A 21 -4.80 -1.62 11.41
N LYS A 22 -6.06 -1.37 11.75
CA LYS A 22 -6.47 -0.40 12.78
C LYS A 22 -7.41 -1.06 13.79
N SER A 23 -7.33 -0.64 15.04
CA SER A 23 -8.29 -1.01 16.08
C SER A 23 -9.43 0.01 16.15
N PHE A 24 -10.67 -0.47 16.06
CA PHE A 24 -11.90 0.30 16.30
C PHE A 24 -12.76 -0.49 17.28
N ASP A 25 -13.21 0.15 18.36
CA ASP A 25 -14.07 -0.47 19.38
C ASP A 25 -13.54 -1.83 19.85
N ARG A 26 -12.25 -1.87 20.21
CA ARG A 26 -11.51 -3.07 20.64
C ARG A 26 -11.40 -4.19 19.59
N ARG A 27 -11.83 -3.98 18.35
CA ARG A 27 -11.70 -4.95 17.24
C ARG A 27 -10.73 -4.47 16.18
N ARG A 28 -9.89 -5.37 15.68
CA ARG A 28 -9.00 -5.09 14.55
C ARG A 28 -9.76 -5.11 13.23
N ARG A 29 -9.50 -4.13 12.36
CA ARG A 29 -10.08 -3.99 11.03
C ARG A 29 -8.99 -3.65 10.01
N TRP A 30 -9.10 -4.24 8.82
CA TRP A 30 -8.23 -3.96 7.68
C TRP A 30 -8.85 -2.88 6.80
N ILE A 31 -8.26 -1.69 6.81
CA ILE A 31 -8.77 -0.53 6.08
C ILE A 31 -8.01 -0.36 4.77
N PRO A 32 -8.68 -0.41 3.61
CA PRO A 32 -8.04 -0.13 2.32
C PRO A 32 -7.56 1.33 2.32
N THR A 33 -6.26 1.53 2.09
CA THR A 33 -5.61 2.84 2.26
C THR A 33 -4.96 3.31 0.96
N ALA A 34 -4.39 2.39 0.18
CA ALA A 34 -3.70 2.70 -1.07
C ALA A 34 -3.86 1.57 -2.09
N TRP A 35 -3.42 1.83 -3.31
CA TRP A 35 -3.23 0.87 -4.38
C TRP A 35 -1.79 0.94 -4.85
N THR A 36 -1.23 -0.19 -5.23
CA THR A 36 0.10 -0.25 -5.84
C THR A 36 0.08 -1.14 -7.08
N CYS A 37 0.75 -0.69 -8.14
CA CYS A 37 0.91 -1.48 -9.35
C CYS A 37 1.90 -2.62 -9.13
N THR A 38 1.51 -3.84 -9.51
CA THR A 38 2.40 -5.00 -9.38
C THR A 38 3.52 -5.02 -10.43
N LYS A 39 3.42 -4.21 -11.49
CA LYS A 39 4.43 -4.10 -12.56
C LYS A 39 5.38 -2.92 -12.34
N CYS A 40 4.87 -1.70 -12.36
CA CYS A 40 5.71 -0.48 -12.31
C CYS A 40 5.82 0.16 -10.91
N GLY A 41 5.23 -0.43 -9.87
CA GLY A 41 5.31 0.09 -8.49
C GLY A 41 4.49 1.36 -8.21
N TYR A 42 3.86 1.95 -9.22
CA TYR A 42 3.07 3.17 -9.07
C TYR A 42 2.03 3.03 -7.96
N THR A 43 2.10 3.92 -6.96
CA THR A 43 1.30 3.86 -5.74
C THR A 43 0.39 5.08 -5.62
N TYR A 44 -0.91 4.81 -5.44
CA TYR A 44 -1.96 5.82 -5.57
C TYR A 44 -3.14 5.56 -4.62
N ASN A 45 -3.88 6.61 -4.29
CA ASN A 45 -5.15 6.54 -3.59
C ASN A 45 -6.29 6.72 -4.60
N VAL A 46 -7.46 6.15 -4.28
CA VAL A 46 -8.70 6.37 -5.03
C VAL A 46 -9.66 7.06 -4.07
N ALA A 47 -9.86 8.37 -4.26
CA ALA A 47 -10.74 9.17 -3.40
C ALA A 47 -12.21 8.93 -3.76
N VAL A 48 -12.49 8.89 -5.07
CA VAL A 48 -13.77 8.50 -5.67
C VAL A 48 -13.48 7.76 -6.98
N ASP A 49 -14.47 7.10 -7.57
CA ASP A 49 -14.30 6.20 -8.72
C ASP A 49 -13.52 6.81 -9.89
N THR A 50 -13.53 8.14 -10.06
CA THR A 50 -12.85 8.86 -11.14
C THR A 50 -11.57 9.58 -10.72
N LEU A 51 -11.30 9.70 -9.42
CA LEU A 51 -10.27 10.59 -8.89
C LEU A 51 -9.17 9.81 -8.19
N MET A 52 -8.01 9.76 -8.85
CA MET A 52 -6.82 9.07 -8.38
C MET A 52 -5.67 10.04 -8.16
N TYR A 53 -4.99 9.91 -7.03
CA TYR A 53 -3.82 10.71 -6.72
C TYR A 53 -2.63 9.80 -6.46
N LYS A 54 -1.49 10.12 -7.08
CA LYS A 54 -0.21 9.51 -6.71
C LYS A 54 0.07 9.86 -5.26
N ILE A 55 0.31 8.85 -4.43
CA ILE A 55 0.60 9.02 -3.00
C ILE A 55 1.89 8.34 -2.57
N GLY A 56 2.71 7.90 -3.51
CA GLY A 56 3.99 7.28 -3.21
C GLY A 56 4.72 6.85 -4.47
N ASN A 57 5.99 6.52 -4.30
CA ASN A 57 6.82 5.76 -5.25
C ASN A 57 8.25 5.57 -4.74
N GLU A 58 8.62 6.26 -3.65
CA GLU A 58 9.97 6.19 -3.12
C GLU A 58 10.15 4.93 -2.27
N PRO A 59 11.33 4.29 -2.37
CA PRO A 59 11.69 3.21 -1.47
C PRO A 59 11.80 3.73 -0.04
N TYR A 60 11.50 2.87 0.92
CA TYR A 60 11.71 3.12 2.33
C TYR A 60 13.20 3.08 2.64
N ASP A 61 13.71 4.15 3.23
CA ASP A 61 15.04 4.21 3.81
C ASP A 61 14.98 3.72 5.26
N GLU A 62 15.88 2.81 5.63
CA GLU A 62 15.95 2.25 6.97
C GLU A 62 16.26 3.31 8.04
N SER A 63 16.86 4.44 7.62
CA SER A 63 17.08 5.62 8.45
C SER A 63 15.80 6.23 9.03
N PHE A 64 14.62 5.91 8.49
CA PHE A 64 13.37 6.57 8.87
C PHE A 64 12.89 6.28 10.30
N ASN A 65 13.51 5.39 11.09
CA ASN A 65 13.17 5.13 12.51
C ASN A 65 11.65 5.14 12.83
N LYS A 66 10.83 4.61 11.90
CA LYS A 66 9.36 4.58 11.95
C LYS A 66 8.69 5.96 12.08
N LYS A 67 9.39 7.06 11.79
CA LYS A 67 8.89 8.43 11.76
C LYS A 67 8.85 8.96 10.33
N CYS A 68 7.82 9.75 10.03
CA CYS A 68 7.65 10.39 8.74
C CYS A 68 8.76 11.44 8.54
N PRO A 69 9.53 11.41 7.44
CA PRO A 69 10.57 12.41 7.19
C PRO A 69 10.00 13.83 6.99
N LYS A 70 8.73 13.94 6.59
CA LYS A 70 8.08 15.23 6.32
C LYS A 70 7.42 15.87 7.54
N CYS A 71 6.97 15.07 8.50
CA CYS A 71 6.17 15.58 9.63
C CYS A 71 6.48 14.93 10.98
N THR A 72 7.54 14.13 11.06
CA THR A 72 8.09 13.45 12.25
C THR A 72 7.16 12.51 13.03
N LEU A 73 5.87 12.48 12.70
CA LEU A 73 4.88 11.57 13.27
C LEU A 73 5.14 10.12 12.89
N GLY A 74 4.68 9.20 13.74
CA GLY A 74 4.79 7.76 13.51
C GLY A 74 4.17 7.31 12.19
N LEU A 75 4.91 6.45 11.48
CA LEU A 75 4.43 5.75 10.30
C LEU A 75 3.67 4.49 10.70
N VAL A 76 2.73 4.10 9.86
CA VAL A 76 1.96 2.86 10.02
C VAL A 76 2.28 1.91 8.88
N ARG A 77 2.26 0.60 9.16
CA ARG A 77 2.47 -0.42 8.14
C ARG A 77 1.27 -0.56 7.22
N LEU A 78 1.56 -0.70 5.93
CA LEU A 78 0.64 -1.13 4.91
C LEU A 78 0.92 -2.59 4.52
N TYR A 79 -0.14 -3.35 4.34
CA TYR A 79 -0.09 -4.77 4.03
C TYR A 79 -0.90 -5.10 2.78
N ARG A 80 -0.42 -6.07 2.02
CA ARG A 80 -1.17 -6.70 0.94
C ARG A 80 -1.77 -8.01 1.44
N HIS A 81 -3.07 -8.17 1.23
CA HIS A 81 -3.71 -9.47 1.39
C HIS A 81 -3.38 -10.37 0.20
N ILE A 82 -2.87 -11.58 0.46
CA ILE A 82 -2.60 -12.60 -0.54
C ILE A 82 -3.45 -13.82 -0.20
N ASN A 83 -4.29 -14.23 -1.14
CA ASN A 83 -5.05 -15.46 -1.09
C ASN A 83 -4.43 -16.45 -2.09
N PRO A 84 -3.52 -17.34 -1.66
CA PRO A 84 -2.87 -18.29 -2.56
C PRO A 84 -3.87 -19.36 -3.04
N LYS A 85 -3.60 -19.99 -4.20
CA LYS A 85 -4.43 -21.09 -4.73
C LYS A 85 -4.44 -22.32 -3.80
N LYS A 86 -3.35 -22.54 -3.08
CA LYS A 86 -3.16 -23.59 -2.07
C LYS A 86 -2.57 -22.95 -0.82
N GLY A 87 -3.04 -23.34 0.37
CA GLY A 87 -2.53 -22.84 1.66
C GLY A 87 -3.36 -21.72 2.29
N LYS A 88 -2.84 -21.13 3.37
CA LYS A 88 -3.54 -20.13 4.19
C LYS A 88 -3.39 -18.73 3.62
N GLN A 89 -4.43 -17.91 3.80
CA GLN A 89 -4.39 -16.47 3.54
C GLN A 89 -3.28 -15.80 4.36
N LYS A 90 -2.55 -14.86 3.74
CA LYS A 90 -1.47 -14.13 4.39
C LYS A 90 -1.53 -12.63 4.15
N TRP A 91 -1.07 -11.86 5.14
CA TRP A 91 -0.91 -10.42 5.06
C TRP A 91 0.58 -10.11 4.97
N VAL A 92 1.01 -9.67 3.80
CA VAL A 92 2.42 -9.37 3.53
C VAL A 92 2.65 -7.88 3.70
N SER A 93 3.65 -7.54 4.50
CA SER A 93 4.10 -6.17 4.71
C SER A 93 4.64 -5.59 3.39
N MET A 94 4.20 -4.40 3.00
CA MET A 94 4.58 -3.81 1.69
C MET A 94 5.23 -2.43 1.79
N GLY A 95 5.00 -1.69 2.88
CA GLY A 95 5.49 -0.33 3.00
C GLY A 95 4.93 0.40 4.21
N TRP A 96 5.33 1.66 4.31
CA TRP A 96 5.00 2.57 5.40
C TRP A 96 4.14 3.72 4.90
N TYR A 97 3.18 4.14 5.71
CA TYR A 97 2.23 5.20 5.39
C TYR A 97 2.18 6.24 6.50
N CYS A 98 2.15 7.52 6.12
CA CYS A 98 1.89 8.61 7.04
C CYS A 98 0.42 9.01 7.00
N ASN A 99 -0.30 8.87 8.13
CA ASN A 99 -1.70 9.28 8.21
C ASN A 99 -1.90 10.79 8.03
N ARG A 100 -0.90 11.63 8.34
CA ARG A 100 -0.96 13.08 8.18
C ARG A 100 -0.61 13.50 6.75
N CYS A 101 0.56 13.10 6.25
CA CYS A 101 1.04 13.49 4.92
C CYS A 101 0.35 12.74 3.78
N LYS A 102 -0.42 11.68 4.09
CA LYS A 102 -1.05 10.79 3.11
C LYS A 102 -0.07 10.19 2.09
N TYR A 103 1.20 10.07 2.47
CA TYR A 103 2.27 9.57 1.60
C TYR A 103 2.70 8.15 1.99
N VAL A 104 3.12 7.37 1.01
CA VAL A 104 3.54 5.97 1.10
C VAL A 104 4.99 5.83 0.65
N TRP A 105 5.79 5.20 1.49
CA TRP A 105 7.13 4.70 1.17
C TRP A 105 7.03 3.18 1.05
N MET A 106 7.35 2.65 -0.12
CA MET A 106 7.29 1.21 -0.36
C MET A 106 8.56 0.55 0.17
N ASP A 107 8.46 -0.63 0.78
CA ASP A 107 9.69 -1.36 1.12
C ASP A 107 10.50 -1.58 -0.17
N LYS A 108 11.83 -1.45 -0.09
CA LYS A 108 12.68 -1.94 -1.18
C LYS A 108 12.31 -3.40 -1.41
N LYS A 109 12.04 -3.77 -2.65
CA LYS A 109 11.90 -5.19 -2.99
C LYS A 109 13.20 -5.85 -2.54
N ILE A 110 13.13 -6.68 -1.51
CA ILE A 110 14.16 -7.67 -1.28
C ILE A 110 14.04 -8.57 -2.51
N GLU A 111 15.07 -8.63 -3.35
CA GLU A 111 15.07 -9.41 -4.60
C GLU A 111 14.91 -10.93 -4.36
N ASN A 112 14.84 -11.38 -3.11
CA ASN A 112 14.83 -12.78 -2.73
C ASN A 112 13.46 -13.22 -2.21
N TYR A 113 12.52 -13.45 -3.11
CA TYR A 113 11.55 -14.54 -2.99
C TYR A 113 11.27 -15.02 -4.41
N GLU A 114 12.26 -15.74 -4.94
CA GLU A 114 12.04 -16.65 -6.07
C GLU A 114 10.94 -17.64 -5.68
N ASP A 115 10.04 -17.89 -6.64
CA ASP A 115 8.95 -18.87 -6.53
C ASP A 115 9.49 -20.31 -6.38
#